data_AF-A0A2J5NAL9-F1
#
_entry.id   AF-A0A2J5NAL9-F1
#
_cell.length_a   1.000
_cell.length_b   1.000
_cell.length_c   1.000
_cell.angle_alpha   90.00
_cell.angle_beta   90.00
_cell.angle_gamma   90.00
#
_symmetry.space_group_name_H-M   'P 1'
#
loop_
_entity.id
_entity.type
_entity.pdbx_description
1 polymer ?
#
loop_
_entity_poly.entity_id
_entity_poly.type
_entity_poly.pdbx_seq_one_letter_code
_entity_poly.pdbx_strand_id
1 'polypeptide(L)'
;MAEVTQLKRYDAPRINWGKWFLIGAGVLVSAFILVVPTVYIFVQAFSKGLMPALENLANPDMLHAIWLTVLIALITVPVNLVFGTLLAWLVTRFNFPGRQL
;
A
#
# COMPACT_ATOMS: atom_id res chain seq x y z
N MET A 1 -0.34 37.22 -45.31
CA MET A 1 -0.89 36.01 -44.66
C MET A 1 -0.11 35.80 -43.38
N ALA A 2 -0.56 36.42 -42.29
CA ALA A 2 0.11 36.42 -41.00
C ALA A 2 -0.42 35.25 -40.17
N GLU A 3 0.18 34.08 -40.34
CA GLU A 3 -0.04 32.95 -39.43
C GLU A 3 0.92 33.13 -38.24
N VAL A 4 0.61 34.15 -37.44
CA VAL A 4 1.23 34.38 -36.14
C VAL A 4 0.88 33.20 -35.24
N THR A 5 1.83 32.28 -35.14
CA THR A 5 2.39 31.88 -33.85
C THR A 5 1.33 31.61 -32.78
N GLN A 6 0.52 30.56 -32.98
CA GLN A 6 -0.22 29.92 -31.91
C GLN A 6 0.77 29.16 -31.00
N LEU A 7 1.64 29.89 -30.31
CA LEU A 7 2.38 29.37 -29.18
C LEU A 7 1.34 29.04 -28.12
N LYS A 8 0.99 27.75 -28.05
CA LYS A 8 0.26 27.11 -26.97
C LYS A 8 0.82 27.63 -25.65
N ARG A 9 0.11 28.59 -25.04
CA ARG A 9 0.42 29.06 -23.70
C ARG A 9 0.26 27.86 -22.79
N TYR A 10 1.39 27.28 -22.41
CA TYR A 10 1.45 26.47 -21.22
C TYR A 10 1.19 27.43 -20.07
N ASP A 11 -0.07 27.52 -19.65
CA ASP A 11 -0.43 28.15 -18.39
C ASP A 11 0.41 27.47 -17.31
N ALA A 12 1.40 28.20 -16.80
CA ALA A 12 2.24 27.73 -15.71
C ALA A 12 1.31 27.35 -14.55
N PRO A 13 1.46 26.15 -13.96
CA PRO A 13 0.56 25.70 -12.92
C PRO A 13 0.62 26.68 -11.75
N ARG A 14 -0.44 27.46 -11.57
CA ARG A 14 -0.59 28.31 -10.39
C ARG A 14 -0.56 27.38 -9.20
N ILE A 15 0.39 27.61 -8.28
CA ILE A 15 0.52 26.81 -7.06
C ILE A 15 -0.80 26.93 -6.31
N ASN A 16 -1.63 25.90 -6.43
CA ASN A 16 -2.94 25.86 -5.81
C ASN A 16 -2.72 25.50 -4.34
N TRP A 17 -2.43 26.51 -3.52
CA TRP A 17 -2.27 26.38 -2.07
C TRP A 17 -3.45 25.62 -1.44
N GLY A 18 -4.67 25.81 -1.95
CA GLY A 18 -5.84 25.04 -1.52
C GLY A 18 -5.73 23.53 -1.80
N LYS A 19 -5.16 23.11 -2.93
CA LYS A 19 -4.94 21.68 -3.22
C LYS A 19 -3.94 21.08 -2.24
N TRP A 20 -2.84 21.78 -1.96
CA TRP A 20 -1.84 21.32 -0.99
C TRP A 20 -2.38 21.28 0.44
N PHE A 21 -3.23 22.24 0.81
CA PHE A 21 -3.91 22.22 2.10
C PHE A 21 -4.85 21.02 2.23
N LEU A 22 -5.66 20.73 1.20
CA LEU A 22 -6.57 19.58 1.18
C LEU A 22 -5.81 18.24 1.22
N ILE A 23 -4.72 18.13 0.46
CA ILE A 23 -3.84 16.93 0.48
C ILE A 23 -3.18 16.79 1.85
N GLY A 24 -2.61 17.87 2.39
CA GLY A 24 -1.97 17.88 3.69
C GLY A 24 -2.94 17.49 4.81
N ALA A 25 -4.16 18.04 4.80
CA ALA A 25 -5.20 17.68 5.75
C ALA A 25 -5.61 16.20 5.63
N GLY A 26 -5.82 15.70 4.41
CA GLY A 26 -6.17 14.30 4.17
C GLY A 26 -5.08 13.31 4.59
N VAL A 27 -3.82 13.64 4.28
CA VAL A 27 -2.65 12.86 4.71
C VAL A 27 -2.51 12.90 6.23
N LEU A 28 -2.66 14.07 6.85
CA LEU A 28 -2.55 14.23 8.30
C LEU A 28 -3.62 13.43 9.03
N VAL A 29 -4.88 13.52 8.62
CA VAL A 29 -5.97 12.73 9.22
C VAL A 29 -5.75 11.24 9.02
N SER A 30 -5.41 10.79 7.80
CA SER A 30 -5.12 9.38 7.52
C SER A 30 -3.95 8.86 8.36
N ALA A 31 -2.87 9.63 8.44
CA ALA A 31 -1.70 9.30 9.24
C ALA A 31 -2.06 9.26 10.72
N PHE A 32 -2.87 10.19 11.22
CA PHE A 32 -3.29 10.18 12.63
C PHE A 32 -4.11 8.94 12.97
N ILE A 33 -5.07 8.59 12.12
CA ILE A 33 -5.92 7.40 12.29
C ILE A 33 -5.10 6.12 12.26
N LEU A 34 -4.06 6.03 11.44
CA LEU A 34 -3.20 4.85 11.35
C LEU A 34 -2.15 4.81 12.48
N VAL A 35 -1.43 5.91 12.71
CA VAL A 35 -0.26 5.96 13.60
C VAL A 35 -0.68 5.91 15.06
N VAL A 36 -1.74 6.61 15.47
CA VAL A 36 -2.17 6.65 16.88
C VAL A 36 -2.45 5.25 17.45
N PRO A 37 -3.30 4.41 16.84
CA PRO A 37 -3.56 3.06 17.36
C PRO A 37 -2.33 2.15 17.23
N THR A 38 -1.54 2.28 16.16
CA THR A 38 -0.28 1.53 16.04
C THR A 38 0.65 1.84 17.19
N VAL A 39 0.94 3.12 17.46
CA VAL A 39 1.79 3.54 18.59
C VAL A 39 1.20 3.07 19.91
N TYR A 40 -0.12 3.15 20.10
CA TYR A 40 -0.77 2.67 21.31
C TYR A 40 -0.55 1.16 21.52
N ILE A 41 -0.73 0.34 20.48
CA ILE A 41 -0.47 -1.11 20.52
C ILE A 41 1.00 -1.37 20.85
N PHE A 42 1.94 -0.65 20.24
CA PHE A 42 3.36 -0.75 20.58
C PHE A 42 3.62 -0.39 22.05
N VAL A 43 3.18 0.77 22.52
CA VAL A 43 3.36 1.19 23.93
C VAL A 43 2.75 0.16 24.88
N GLN A 44 1.57 -0.39 24.58
CA GLN A 44 0.91 -1.40 25.40
C GLN A 44 1.62 -2.77 25.37
N ALA A 45 2.21 -3.15 24.23
CA ALA A 45 3.00 -4.37 24.10
C ALA A 45 4.32 -4.28 24.89
N PHE A 46 4.96 -3.11 24.88
CA PHE A 46 6.22 -2.87 25.59
C PHE A 46 6.04 -2.48 27.07
N SER A 47 4.87 -1.97 27.48
CA SER A 47 4.61 -1.56 28.87
C SER A 47 4.56 -2.71 29.88
N LYS A 48 4.28 -3.94 29.41
CA LYS A 48 4.39 -5.17 30.21
C LYS A 48 5.82 -5.71 30.31
N GLY A 49 6.80 -5.07 29.66
CA GLY A 49 8.20 -5.49 29.61
C GLY A 49 8.53 -6.44 28.46
N LEU A 50 9.82 -6.57 28.12
CA LEU A 50 10.31 -7.48 27.07
C LEU A 50 10.18 -8.97 27.45
N MET A 51 10.14 -9.28 28.75
CA MET A 51 10.10 -10.65 29.26
C MET A 51 8.80 -11.39 28.87
N PRO A 52 7.58 -10.86 29.12
CA PRO A 52 6.36 -11.51 28.64
C PRO A 52 6.23 -11.50 27.11
N ALA A 53 6.85 -10.57 26.39
CA ALA A 53 6.90 -10.61 24.94
C ALA A 53 7.75 -11.80 24.46
N LEU A 54 8.93 -12.02 25.05
CA LEU A 54 9.81 -13.15 24.77
C LEU A 54 9.20 -14.50 25.19
N GLU A 55 8.53 -14.56 26.33
CA GLU A 55 7.81 -15.76 26.77
C GLU A 55 6.65 -16.11 25.83
N ASN A 56 5.88 -15.11 25.37
CA ASN A 56 4.83 -15.34 24.38
C ASN A 56 5.38 -15.75 23.02
N LEU A 57 6.51 -15.17 22.59
CA LEU A 57 7.22 -15.57 21.38
C LEU A 57 7.77 -17.00 21.45
N ALA A 58 8.16 -17.45 22.65
CA ALA A 58 8.63 -18.81 22.89
C ALA A 58 7.48 -19.83 23.08
N ASN A 59 6.23 -19.37 23.19
CA ASN A 59 5.09 -20.27 23.29
C ASN A 59 4.93 -21.05 21.96
N PRO A 60 4.72 -22.38 22.05
CA PRO A 60 4.61 -23.23 20.86
C PRO A 60 3.46 -22.80 19.94
N ASP A 61 2.37 -22.28 20.50
CA ASP A 61 1.22 -21.81 19.71
C ASP A 61 1.56 -20.59 18.85
N MET A 62 2.33 -19.63 19.38
CA MET A 62 2.75 -18.45 18.63
C MET A 62 3.73 -18.83 17.51
N LEU A 63 4.65 -19.74 17.79
CA LEU A 63 5.59 -20.27 16.78
C LEU A 63 4.87 -21.02 15.67
N HIS A 64 3.89 -21.86 16.00
CA HIS A 64 3.07 -22.55 15.01
C HIS A 64 2.27 -21.57 14.15
N ALA A 65 1.69 -20.52 14.73
CA ALA A 65 0.97 -19.49 13.98
C ALA A 65 1.89 -18.73 13.00
N ILE A 66 3.11 -18.40 13.43
CA ILE A 66 4.12 -17.76 12.57
C ILE A 66 4.51 -18.72 11.43
N TRP A 67 4.79 -19.99 11.74
CA TRP A 67 5.16 -20.99 10.74
C TRP A 67 4.06 -21.20 9.69
N LEU A 68 2.80 -21.31 10.12
CA LEU A 68 1.65 -21.41 9.22
C LEU A 68 1.54 -20.18 8.31
N THR A 69 1.72 -18.98 8.84
CA THR A 69 1.69 -17.74 8.05
C THR A 69 2.82 -17.71 7.02
N VAL A 70 4.04 -18.10 7.41
CA VAL A 70 5.19 -18.18 6.52
C VAL A 70 4.99 -19.24 5.44
N LEU A 71 4.48 -20.42 5.78
CA LEU A 71 4.16 -21.48 4.83
C LEU A 71 3.11 -21.01 3.81
N ILE A 72 2.04 -20.34 4.28
CA ILE A 72 1.00 -19.77 3.42
C ILE A 72 1.61 -18.70 2.51
N ALA A 73 2.40 -17.77 3.04
CA ALA A 73 3.07 -16.74 2.24
C ALA A 73 3.99 -17.37 1.18
N LEU A 74 4.75 -18.39 1.55
CA LEU A 74 5.68 -19.08 0.66
C LEU A 74 4.98 -19.74 -0.53
N ILE A 75 3.76 -20.24 -0.34
CA ILE A 75 2.96 -20.85 -1.42
C ILE A 75 2.19 -19.78 -2.21
N THR A 76 1.53 -18.86 -1.51
CA THR A 76 0.63 -17.87 -2.13
C THR A 76 1.37 -16.84 -2.96
N VAL A 77 2.55 -16.38 -2.54
CA VAL A 77 3.35 -15.40 -3.29
C VAL A 77 3.74 -15.89 -4.69
N PRO A 78 4.38 -17.07 -4.87
CA PRO A 78 4.72 -17.56 -6.21
C PRO A 78 3.48 -17.91 -7.04
N VAL A 79 2.42 -18.44 -6.42
CA VAL A 79 1.15 -18.70 -7.11
C VAL A 79 0.56 -17.39 -7.65
N ASN A 80 0.46 -16.35 -6.81
CA ASN A 80 -0.02 -15.04 -7.23
C ASN A 80 0.87 -14.40 -8.29
N LEU A 81 2.20 -14.61 -8.20
CA LEU A 81 3.14 -14.11 -9.20
C LEU A 81 2.91 -14.77 -10.57
N VAL A 82 2.76 -16.10 -10.61
CA VAL A 82 2.54 -16.85 -11.86
C VAL A 82 1.20 -16.45 -12.48
N PHE A 83 0.10 -16.54 -11.71
CA PHE A 83 -1.22 -16.19 -12.23
C PHE A 83 -1.34 -14.71 -12.58
N GLY A 84 -0.79 -13.82 -11.75
CA GLY A 84 -0.76 -12.39 -12.01
C GLY A 84 0.00 -12.05 -13.29
N THR A 85 1.15 -12.68 -13.50
CA THR A 85 1.95 -12.48 -14.73
C THR A 85 1.21 -13.02 -15.96
N LEU A 86 0.61 -14.21 -15.87
CA LEU A 86 -0.18 -14.78 -16.96
C LEU A 86 -1.39 -13.91 -17.31
N LEU A 87 -2.10 -13.39 -16.31
CA LEU A 87 -3.24 -12.48 -16.50
C LEU A 87 -2.77 -11.16 -17.13
N ALA A 88 -1.68 -10.56 -16.63
CA ALA A 88 -1.11 -9.34 -17.19
C ALA A 88 -0.67 -9.54 -18.65
N TRP A 89 -0.06 -10.69 -18.96
CA TRP A 89 0.30 -11.06 -20.33
C TRP A 89 -0.92 -11.22 -21.23
N LEU A 90 -1.95 -11.90 -20.73
CA LEU A 90 -3.20 -12.12 -21.46
C LEU A 90 -3.88 -10.78 -21.81
N VAL A 91 -3.99 -9.88 -20.83
CA VAL A 91 -4.61 -8.56 -20.99
C VAL A 91 -3.79 -7.65 -21.90
N THR A 92 -2.47 -7.73 -21.90
CA THR A 92 -1.64 -6.86 -22.74
C THR A 92 -1.53 -7.35 -24.18
N ARG A 93 -1.48 -8.67 -24.40
CA ARG A 93 -1.23 -9.26 -25.73
C ARG A 93 -2.50 -9.57 -26.53
N PHE A 94 -3.62 -9.87 -25.88
CA PHE A 94 -4.83 -10.33 -26.57
C PHE A 94 -6.00 -9.36 -26.38
N ASN A 95 -6.81 -9.20 -27.44
CA ASN A 95 -8.03 -8.40 -27.41
C ASN A 95 -9.24 -9.35 -27.29
N PHE A 96 -9.81 -9.47 -26.09
CA PHE A 96 -11.02 -10.24 -25.82
C PHE A 96 -12.21 -9.33 -25.52
N PRO A 97 -13.46 -9.72 -25.85
CA PRO A 97 -14.66 -8.91 -25.64
C PRO A 97 -15.05 -8.66 -24.16
N GLY A 98 -14.22 -9.05 -23.19
CA GLY A 98 -14.39 -8.78 -21.75
C GLY A 98 -13.20 -8.04 -21.10
N ARG A 99 -12.28 -7.45 -21.89
CA ARG A 99 -11.04 -6.82 -21.40
C ARG A 99 -11.25 -5.54 -20.56
N GLN A 100 -12.45 -4.95 -20.61
CA GLN A 100 -12.75 -3.62 -20.03
C GLN A 100 -13.96 -3.59 -19.08
N LEU A 101 -14.60 -4.74 -18.81
CA LEU A 101 -15.60 -4.86 -17.73
C LEU A 101 -14.89 -5.09 -16.40
#